data_AF-A0AAV5S929-F1
#
_entry.id   AF-A0AAV5S929-F1
#
_cell.length_a   1.000
_cell.length_b   1.000
_cell.length_c   1.000
_cell.angle_alpha   90.00
_cell.angle_beta   90.00
_cell.angle_gamma   90.00
#
_symmetry.space_group_name_H-M   'P 1'
#
loop_
_entity.id
_entity.type
_entity.pdbx_description
1 polymer ?
#
loop_
_entity_poly.entity_id
_entity_poly.type
_entity_poly.pdbx_seq_one_letter_code
_entity_poly.pdbx_strand_id
1 'polypeptide(L)'
;IERLEMAEQYENDWEDPRLAAKSFVSDYIVWRLAKDGLEWCEASDVPEEAYPEHIAMRRMCAIFEDRNVKELITLGEVLNLGSLNYTKYCKVVNQFGETKAGVPSDMTYGRMVGLVAFAGLLCVEKVKGCNMRGVELIALYTSNYIDKRIRSTWKDAMRSWAQFMEMTSHVSARHSRLSLQPPLYRSARSARPRRSSILVVTAASIVGACVVGRMFKGH
;
A
#
# COMPACT_ATOMS: atom_id res chain seq x y z
N ILE A 1 -29.99 -32.39 -3.26
CA ILE A 1 -29.88 -31.27 -4.22
C ILE A 1 -28.45 -30.77 -4.09
N GLU A 2 -27.57 -31.44 -4.83
CA GLU A 2 -26.14 -31.15 -4.88
C GLU A 2 -26.00 -29.96 -5.83
N ARG A 3 -25.83 -28.76 -5.27
CA ARG A 3 -25.50 -27.57 -6.08
C ARG A 3 -24.09 -27.80 -6.59
N LEU A 4 -23.99 -28.22 -7.84
CA LEU A 4 -22.78 -28.06 -8.63
C LEU A 4 -22.50 -26.55 -8.67
N GLU A 5 -21.60 -26.09 -7.80
CA GLU A 5 -20.98 -24.78 -7.91
C GLU A 5 -20.25 -24.76 -9.25
N MET A 6 -20.93 -24.23 -10.26
CA MET A 6 -20.28 -23.81 -11.48
C MET A 6 -19.23 -22.79 -11.07
N ALA A 7 -17.96 -23.16 -11.07
CA ALA A 7 -16.88 -22.20 -10.92
C ALA A 7 -17.07 -21.16 -12.03
N GLU A 8 -17.54 -19.97 -11.66
CA GLU A 8 -17.58 -18.85 -12.59
C GLU A 8 -16.15 -18.62 -13.07
N GLN A 9 -15.91 -18.93 -14.34
CA GLN A 9 -14.61 -18.74 -14.94
C GLN A 9 -14.54 -17.28 -15.39
N TYR A 10 -13.91 -16.44 -14.56
CA TYR A 10 -13.62 -15.06 -14.90
C TYR A 10 -12.51 -14.98 -15.97
N GLU A 11 -12.58 -13.98 -16.86
CA GLU A 11 -11.50 -13.74 -17.84
C GLU A 11 -10.20 -13.37 -17.11
N ASN A 12 -10.35 -12.60 -16.02
CA ASN A 12 -9.25 -12.12 -15.21
C ASN A 12 -9.47 -12.41 -13.73
N ASP A 13 -8.42 -12.78 -12.98
CA ASP A 13 -8.58 -13.15 -11.56
C ASP A 13 -9.02 -11.97 -10.67
N TRP A 14 -8.74 -10.73 -11.04
CA TRP A 14 -9.22 -9.54 -10.33
C TRP A 14 -10.72 -9.24 -10.55
N GLU A 15 -11.41 -10.03 -11.36
CA GLU A 15 -12.87 -9.99 -11.49
C GLU A 15 -13.57 -10.93 -10.51
N ASP A 16 -12.84 -11.87 -9.90
CA ASP A 16 -13.37 -12.75 -8.85
C ASP A 16 -13.82 -11.91 -7.64
N PRO A 17 -15.09 -11.99 -7.21
CA PRO A 17 -15.61 -11.27 -6.05
C PRO A 17 -14.80 -11.51 -4.76
N ARG A 18 -14.20 -12.70 -4.60
CA ARG A 18 -13.34 -13.03 -3.44
C ARG A 18 -12.06 -12.21 -3.43
N LEU A 19 -11.63 -11.74 -4.60
CA LEU A 19 -10.43 -10.94 -4.82
C LEU A 19 -10.77 -9.46 -5.08
N ALA A 20 -11.97 -9.02 -4.69
CA ALA A 20 -12.35 -7.62 -4.78
C ALA A 20 -11.49 -6.74 -3.87
N ALA A 21 -11.04 -5.58 -4.39
CA ALA A 21 -10.17 -4.65 -3.66
C ALA A 21 -10.74 -4.20 -2.30
N LYS A 22 -12.07 -4.15 -2.18
CA LYS A 22 -12.77 -3.81 -0.93
C LYS A 22 -12.43 -4.77 0.21
N SER A 23 -12.43 -6.07 -0.08
CA SER A 23 -12.09 -7.12 0.91
C SER A 23 -10.66 -6.95 1.41
N PHE A 24 -9.70 -6.76 0.51
CA PHE A 24 -8.30 -6.51 0.87
C PHE A 24 -8.09 -5.27 1.74
N VAL A 25 -8.78 -4.18 1.41
CA VAL A 25 -8.66 -2.92 2.15
C VAL A 25 -9.25 -3.06 3.55
N SER A 26 -10.47 -3.59 3.67
CA SER A 26 -11.13 -3.80 4.97
C SER A 26 -10.33 -4.77 5.85
N ASP A 27 -9.93 -5.91 5.29
CA ASP A 27 -9.08 -6.91 5.96
C ASP A 27 -7.79 -6.29 6.52
N TYR A 28 -7.08 -5.53 5.68
CA TYR A 28 -5.83 -4.91 6.10
C TYR A 28 -6.03 -3.86 7.18
N ILE A 29 -7.05 -3.00 7.07
CA ILE A 29 -7.32 -1.96 8.06
C ILE A 29 -7.60 -2.60 9.41
N VAL A 30 -8.47 -3.63 9.48
CA VAL A 30 -8.77 -4.34 10.72
C VAL A 30 -7.52 -4.98 11.31
N TRP A 31 -6.74 -5.70 10.49
CA TRP A 31 -5.49 -6.30 10.93
C TRP A 31 -4.48 -5.25 11.42
N ARG A 32 -4.37 -4.11 10.73
CA ARG A 32 -3.42 -3.06 11.08
C ARG A 32 -3.81 -2.35 12.37
N LEU A 33 -5.10 -2.10 12.60
CA LEU A 33 -5.60 -1.52 13.86
C LEU A 33 -5.32 -2.44 15.05
N ALA A 34 -5.53 -3.75 14.88
CA ALA A 34 -5.29 -4.74 15.92
C ALA A 34 -3.82 -4.75 16.41
N LYS A 35 -2.85 -4.43 15.53
CA LYS A 35 -1.43 -4.28 15.94
C LYS A 35 -1.19 -3.19 16.98
N ASP A 36 -2.05 -2.17 17.02
CA ASP A 36 -2.00 -1.06 17.97
C ASP A 36 -2.99 -1.24 19.14
N GLY A 37 -3.65 -2.41 19.24
CA GLY A 37 -4.70 -2.66 20.23
C GLY A 37 -5.99 -1.85 19.97
N LEU A 38 -6.23 -1.49 18.71
CA LEU A 38 -7.41 -0.75 18.27
C LEU A 38 -8.36 -1.65 17.49
N GLU A 39 -9.64 -1.29 17.48
CA GLU A 39 -10.69 -2.05 16.81
C GLU A 39 -11.54 -1.15 15.90
N TRP A 40 -12.04 -1.73 14.81
CA TRP A 40 -13.07 -1.12 13.96
C TRP A 40 -14.29 -2.05 13.92
N CYS A 41 -15.19 -1.85 14.87
CA CYS A 41 -16.35 -2.74 15.06
C CYS A 41 -17.37 -2.69 13.91
N GLU A 42 -17.38 -1.59 13.16
CA GLU A 42 -18.27 -1.36 12.01
C GLU A 42 -17.66 -1.83 10.68
N ALA A 43 -16.51 -2.53 10.74
CA ALA A 43 -15.83 -3.00 9.54
C ALA A 43 -16.76 -3.93 8.73
N SER A 44 -16.94 -3.56 7.46
CA SER A 44 -17.69 -4.35 6.49
C SER A 44 -16.74 -5.02 5.51
N ASP A 45 -17.19 -6.13 4.91
CA ASP A 45 -16.44 -6.86 3.87
C ASP A 45 -15.09 -7.39 4.36
N VAL A 46 -14.95 -7.63 5.67
CA VAL A 46 -13.84 -8.39 6.22
C VAL A 46 -14.15 -9.87 5.98
N PRO A 47 -13.26 -10.63 5.33
CA PRO A 47 -13.49 -12.06 5.14
C PRO A 47 -13.49 -12.75 6.51
N GLU A 48 -14.42 -13.69 6.71
CA GLU A 48 -14.51 -14.49 7.95
C GLU A 48 -13.18 -15.21 8.22
N GLU A 49 -12.59 -15.76 7.16
CA GLU A 49 -11.24 -16.30 7.15
C GLU A 49 -10.41 -15.61 6.06
N ALA A 50 -9.22 -15.13 6.44
CA ALA A 50 -8.33 -14.45 5.51
C ALA A 50 -7.76 -15.43 4.49
N TYR A 51 -8.11 -15.25 3.20
CA TYR A 51 -7.51 -16.00 2.10
C TYR A 51 -5.99 -15.77 2.01
N PRO A 52 -5.22 -16.68 1.35
CA PRO A 52 -3.77 -16.53 1.20
C PRO A 52 -3.33 -15.17 0.65
N GLU A 53 -4.10 -14.59 -0.28
CA GLU A 53 -3.86 -13.28 -0.88
C GLU A 53 -3.96 -12.16 0.17
N HIS A 54 -4.93 -12.23 1.07
CA HIS A 54 -5.09 -11.27 2.16
C HIS A 54 -3.88 -11.30 3.10
N ILE A 55 -3.43 -12.51 3.46
CA ILE A 55 -2.23 -12.71 4.28
C ILE A 55 -0.99 -12.15 3.57
N ALA A 56 -0.85 -12.37 2.27
CA ALA A 56 0.23 -11.81 1.46
C ALA A 56 0.17 -10.27 1.43
N MET A 57 -1.02 -9.68 1.27
CA MET A 57 -1.22 -8.23 1.33
C MET A 57 -0.79 -7.65 2.66
N ARG A 58 -1.21 -8.26 3.80
CA ARG A 58 -0.80 -7.83 5.15
C ARG A 58 0.71 -7.79 5.31
N ARG A 59 1.41 -8.84 4.85
CA ARG A 59 2.88 -8.93 4.89
C ARG A 59 3.54 -7.84 4.06
N MET A 60 3.08 -7.66 2.82
CA MET A 60 3.66 -6.67 1.92
C MET A 60 3.44 -5.25 2.41
N CYS A 61 2.26 -4.95 2.96
CA CYS A 61 1.97 -3.65 3.53
C CYS A 61 2.83 -3.40 4.78
N ALA A 62 3.01 -4.39 5.67
CA ALA A 62 3.91 -4.24 6.81
C ALA A 62 5.37 -3.94 6.39
N ILE A 63 5.90 -4.67 5.40
CA ILE A 63 7.24 -4.40 4.85
C ILE A 63 7.31 -3.00 4.23
N PHE A 64 6.23 -2.54 3.59
CA PHE A 64 6.16 -1.23 2.98
C PHE A 64 6.13 -0.12 4.05
N GLU A 65 5.31 -0.26 5.09
CA GLU A 65 5.23 0.67 6.22
C GLU A 65 6.59 0.84 6.89
N ASP A 66 7.26 -0.26 7.24
CA ASP A 66 8.58 -0.25 7.92
C ASP A 66 9.63 0.58 7.16
N ARG A 67 9.52 0.62 5.82
CA ARG A 67 10.47 1.32 4.95
C ARG A 67 10.10 2.77 4.66
N ASN A 68 8.83 3.13 4.75
CA ASN A 68 8.30 4.40 4.23
C ASN A 68 7.42 5.14 5.25
N VAL A 69 7.45 4.77 6.53
CA VAL A 69 6.57 5.33 7.57
C VAL A 69 6.59 6.86 7.63
N LYS A 70 7.77 7.49 7.45
CA LYS A 70 7.90 8.94 7.53
C LYS A 70 7.17 9.63 6.38
N GLU A 71 7.37 9.14 5.16
CA GLU A 71 6.71 9.66 3.98
C GLU A 71 5.19 9.46 4.05
N LEU A 72 4.74 8.32 4.59
CA LEU A 72 3.33 8.02 4.77
C LEU A 72 2.67 8.98 5.78
N ILE A 73 3.34 9.28 6.90
CA ILE A 73 2.84 10.25 7.89
C ILE A 73 2.71 11.65 7.26
N THR A 74 3.74 12.12 6.55
CA THR A 74 3.69 13.44 5.89
C THR A 74 2.56 13.54 4.87
N LEU A 75 2.29 12.48 4.10
CA LEU A 75 1.15 12.45 3.19
C LEU A 75 -0.19 12.46 3.93
N GLY A 76 -0.24 11.81 5.10
CA GLY A 76 -1.43 11.77 5.93
C GLY A 76 -1.79 13.13 6.52
N GLU A 77 -0.79 13.90 6.95
CA GLU A 77 -0.97 15.28 7.40
C GLU A 77 -1.68 16.14 6.34
N VAL A 78 -1.25 16.06 5.07
CA VAL A 78 -1.89 16.78 3.96
C VAL A 78 -3.36 16.37 3.78
N LEU A 79 -3.65 15.08 3.89
CA LEU A 79 -5.02 14.57 3.79
C LEU A 79 -5.89 15.01 4.98
N ASN A 80 -5.30 15.22 6.15
CA ASN A 80 -5.99 15.68 7.36
C ASN A 80 -6.28 17.20 7.38
N LEU A 81 -5.69 17.99 6.47
CA LEU A 81 -5.95 19.44 6.38
C LEU A 81 -7.37 19.77 5.87
N GLY A 82 -8.35 19.96 6.76
CA GLY A 82 -9.73 20.30 6.40
C GLY A 82 -10.60 19.07 6.11
N SER A 83 -11.70 19.24 5.38
CA SER A 83 -12.69 18.16 5.18
C SER A 83 -12.19 17.07 4.21
N LEU A 84 -12.34 15.82 4.63
CA LEU A 84 -12.07 14.66 3.79
C LEU A 84 -13.18 14.49 2.76
N ASN A 85 -12.81 14.44 1.48
CA ASN A 85 -13.71 14.10 0.37
C ASN A 85 -12.93 13.33 -0.70
N TYR A 86 -13.65 12.64 -1.58
CA TYR A 86 -13.05 11.75 -2.57
C TYR A 86 -12.09 12.46 -3.53
N THR A 87 -12.42 13.69 -3.95
CA THR A 87 -11.56 14.49 -4.84
C THR A 87 -10.23 14.83 -4.17
N LYS A 88 -10.25 15.24 -2.90
CA LYS A 88 -9.05 15.51 -2.11
C LYS A 88 -8.24 14.23 -1.93
N TYR A 89 -8.89 13.12 -1.58
CA TYR A 89 -8.24 11.82 -1.46
C TYR A 89 -7.49 11.46 -2.74
N CYS A 90 -8.18 11.48 -3.90
CA CYS A 90 -7.58 11.20 -5.20
C CYS A 90 -6.37 12.10 -5.51
N LYS A 91 -6.43 13.39 -5.20
CA LYS A 91 -5.31 14.32 -5.41
C LYS A 91 -4.07 13.93 -4.59
N VAL A 92 -4.26 13.56 -3.33
CA VAL A 92 -3.15 13.14 -2.46
C VAL A 92 -2.60 11.80 -2.92
N VAL A 93 -3.45 10.80 -3.16
CA VAL A 93 -2.98 9.46 -3.55
C VAL A 93 -2.43 9.40 -4.97
N ASN A 94 -2.77 10.35 -5.85
CA ASN A 94 -2.12 10.46 -7.16
C ASN A 94 -0.63 10.76 -7.02
N GLN A 95 -0.21 11.48 -5.96
CA GLN A 95 1.20 11.76 -5.68
C GLN A 95 2.00 10.49 -5.38
N PHE A 96 1.35 9.38 -4.98
CA PHE A 96 2.04 8.09 -4.95
C PHE A 96 2.47 7.71 -6.36
N GLY A 97 3.75 7.44 -6.59
CA GLY A 97 4.21 6.85 -7.84
C GLY A 97 3.95 7.71 -9.09
N GLU A 98 3.85 9.04 -8.94
CA GLU A 98 3.84 9.97 -10.06
C GLU A 98 5.17 9.86 -10.82
N THR A 99 5.11 9.26 -12.00
CA THR A 99 6.13 9.40 -13.05
C THR A 99 5.77 10.66 -13.83
N LYS A 100 6.77 11.44 -14.24
CA LYS A 100 6.63 12.80 -14.79
C LYS A 100 5.44 12.97 -15.77
N ALA A 101 4.75 14.11 -15.62
CA ALA A 101 3.80 14.75 -16.54
C ALA A 101 2.43 14.07 -16.75
N GLY A 102 1.45 14.43 -15.91
CA GLY A 102 0.02 14.53 -16.28
C GLY A 102 -0.75 13.25 -16.62
N VAL A 103 -0.07 12.11 -16.80
CA VAL A 103 -0.71 10.82 -17.09
C VAL A 103 -1.04 10.11 -15.77
N PRO A 104 -2.26 9.59 -15.60
CA PRO A 104 -2.59 8.78 -14.44
C PRO A 104 -1.67 7.56 -14.36
N SER A 105 -0.94 7.42 -13.27
CA SER A 105 0.03 6.34 -13.10
C SER A 105 -0.66 4.99 -12.90
N ASP A 106 -0.11 3.97 -13.56
CA ASP A 106 -0.63 2.61 -13.57
C ASP A 106 -0.74 2.01 -12.17
N MET A 107 -1.68 1.07 -11.99
CA MET A 107 -1.77 0.31 -10.74
C MET A 107 -0.73 -0.80 -10.70
N THR A 108 0.52 -0.45 -10.40
CA THR A 108 1.54 -1.45 -10.09
C THR A 108 1.26 -2.13 -8.75
N TYR A 109 1.78 -3.35 -8.53
CA TYR A 109 1.66 -4.03 -7.24
C TYR A 109 2.21 -3.19 -6.08
N GLY A 110 3.33 -2.50 -6.31
CA GLY A 110 3.91 -1.57 -5.34
C GLY A 110 3.02 -0.38 -5.00
N ARG A 111 2.36 0.21 -6.01
CA ARG A 111 1.40 1.29 -5.81
C ARG A 111 0.20 0.78 -4.99
N MET A 112 -0.36 -0.37 -5.37
CA MET A 112 -1.48 -0.98 -4.66
C MET A 112 -1.15 -1.23 -3.18
N VAL A 113 -0.04 -1.91 -2.90
CA VAL A 113 0.44 -2.17 -1.53
C VAL A 113 0.65 -0.87 -0.76
N GLY A 114 1.28 0.13 -1.39
CA GLY A 114 1.52 1.42 -0.75
C GLY A 114 0.25 2.16 -0.37
N LEU A 115 -0.80 2.09 -1.21
CA LEU A 115 -2.10 2.69 -0.94
C LEU A 115 -2.84 1.98 0.19
N VAL A 116 -2.81 0.65 0.23
CA VAL A 116 -3.44 -0.13 1.31
C VAL A 116 -2.71 0.11 2.64
N ALA A 117 -1.37 0.10 2.63
CA ALA A 117 -0.55 0.47 3.80
C ALA A 117 -0.86 1.89 4.31
N PHE A 118 -0.92 2.86 3.40
CA PHE A 118 -1.26 4.24 3.73
C PHE A 118 -2.65 4.36 4.37
N ALA A 119 -3.65 3.67 3.82
CA ALA A 119 -5.00 3.65 4.37
C ALA A 119 -5.01 3.08 5.80
N GLY A 120 -4.32 1.97 6.05
CA GLY A 120 -4.20 1.40 7.39
C GLY A 120 -3.62 2.37 8.42
N LEU A 121 -2.53 3.08 8.07
CA LEU A 121 -1.92 4.09 8.94
C LEU A 121 -2.86 5.28 9.21
N LEU A 122 -3.53 5.78 8.18
CA LEU A 122 -4.51 6.85 8.36
C LEU A 122 -5.65 6.43 9.29
N CYS A 123 -6.13 5.20 9.16
CA CYS A 123 -7.20 4.68 10.01
C CYS A 123 -6.77 4.58 11.48
N VAL A 124 -5.50 4.25 11.77
CA VAL A 124 -4.95 4.31 13.14
C VAL A 124 -5.10 5.72 13.72
N GLU A 125 -4.72 6.76 12.98
CA GLU A 125 -4.88 8.15 13.42
C GLU A 125 -6.35 8.53 13.62
N LYS A 126 -7.24 8.11 12.72
CA LYS A 126 -8.67 8.39 12.82
C LYS A 126 -9.32 7.74 14.03
N VAL A 127 -8.99 6.48 14.32
CA VAL A 127 -9.51 5.78 15.52
C VAL A 127 -8.99 6.45 16.79
N LYS A 128 -7.69 6.76 16.86
CA LYS A 128 -7.11 7.51 18.00
C LYS A 128 -7.77 8.89 18.20
N GLY A 129 -8.19 9.53 17.11
CA GLY A 129 -8.97 10.77 17.12
C GLY A 129 -10.49 10.60 17.25
N CYS A 130 -10.99 9.40 17.57
CA CYS A 130 -12.42 9.09 17.70
C CYS A 130 -13.27 9.43 16.45
N ASN A 131 -12.69 9.34 15.26
CA ASN A 131 -13.32 9.68 13.99
C ASN A 131 -13.60 8.43 13.14
N MET A 132 -14.56 7.61 13.58
CA MET A 132 -14.93 6.35 12.91
C MET A 132 -15.48 6.57 11.49
N ARG A 133 -16.26 7.62 11.29
CA ARG A 133 -16.72 8.03 9.94
C ARG A 133 -15.55 8.28 8.99
N GLY A 134 -14.45 8.81 9.50
CA GLY A 134 -13.22 8.98 8.73
C GLY A 134 -12.62 7.65 8.28
N VAL A 135 -12.65 6.62 9.15
CA VAL A 135 -12.19 5.25 8.84
C VAL A 135 -13.01 4.66 7.70
N GLU A 136 -14.33 4.71 7.79
CA GLU A 136 -15.23 4.21 6.73
C GLU A 136 -14.99 4.90 5.39
N LEU A 137 -14.86 6.24 5.39
CA LEU A 137 -14.58 7.01 4.19
C LEU A 137 -13.22 6.66 3.58
N ILE A 138 -12.19 6.46 4.40
CA ILE A 138 -10.87 6.03 3.92
C ILE A 138 -10.96 4.65 3.28
N ALA A 139 -11.62 3.68 3.93
CA ALA A 139 -11.79 2.35 3.38
C ALA A 139 -12.55 2.37 2.03
N LEU A 140 -13.64 3.13 1.96
CA LEU A 140 -14.45 3.31 0.74
C LEU A 140 -13.65 3.98 -0.38
N TYR A 141 -12.95 5.07 -0.08
CA TYR A 141 -12.19 5.82 -1.09
C TYR A 141 -10.98 5.03 -1.59
N THR A 142 -10.31 4.30 -0.71
CA THR A 142 -9.16 3.46 -1.06
C THR A 142 -9.59 2.31 -1.96
N SER A 143 -10.62 1.57 -1.57
CA SER A 143 -11.12 0.42 -2.35
C SER A 143 -11.63 0.85 -3.73
N ASN A 144 -12.44 1.91 -3.81
CA ASN A 144 -12.92 2.44 -5.09
C ASN A 144 -11.78 2.94 -6.00
N TYR A 145 -10.78 3.61 -5.43
CA TYR A 145 -9.65 4.09 -6.20
C TYR A 145 -8.82 2.93 -6.76
N ILE A 146 -8.54 1.91 -5.94
CA ILE A 146 -7.78 0.73 -6.34
C ILE A 146 -8.54 -0.05 -7.41
N ASP A 147 -9.81 -0.41 -7.16
CA ASP A 147 -10.63 -1.18 -8.08
C ASP A 147 -10.72 -0.52 -9.46
N LYS A 148 -11.01 0.79 -9.50
CA LYS A 148 -11.07 1.55 -10.76
C LYS A 148 -9.76 1.49 -11.56
N ARG A 149 -8.62 1.53 -10.86
CA ARG A 149 -7.30 1.53 -11.51
C ARG A 149 -6.85 0.14 -11.93
N ILE A 150 -7.19 -0.89 -11.15
CA ILE A 150 -6.98 -2.29 -11.54
C ILE A 150 -7.71 -2.56 -12.86
N ARG A 151 -9.03 -2.28 -12.89
CA ARG A 151 -9.87 -2.50 -14.08
C ARG A 151 -9.36 -1.75 -15.32
N SER A 152 -8.77 -0.57 -15.14
CA SER A 152 -8.29 0.23 -16.26
C SER A 152 -6.85 -0.04 -16.68
N THR A 153 -6.04 -0.78 -15.91
CA THR A 153 -4.59 -0.90 -16.19
C THR A 153 -4.02 -2.31 -16.11
N TRP A 154 -4.64 -3.24 -15.37
CA TRP A 154 -4.06 -4.57 -15.19
C TRP A 154 -4.13 -5.43 -16.43
N LYS A 155 -5.21 -5.32 -17.21
CA LYS A 155 -5.35 -6.04 -18.48
C LYS A 155 -4.22 -5.70 -19.45
N ASP A 156 -4.00 -4.41 -19.69
CA ASP A 156 -2.98 -3.93 -20.63
C ASP A 156 -1.55 -4.21 -20.13
N ALA A 157 -1.34 -4.19 -18.81
CA ALA A 157 -0.05 -4.48 -18.20
C ALA A 157 0.17 -5.98 -17.90
N MET A 158 -0.76 -6.87 -18.30
CA MET A 158 -0.74 -8.31 -18.02
C MET A 158 -0.48 -8.66 -16.54
N ARG A 159 -1.10 -7.90 -15.63
CA ARG A 159 -0.99 -8.08 -14.17
C ARG A 159 -2.12 -8.93 -13.65
N SER A 160 -1.90 -9.71 -12.59
CA SER A 160 -2.92 -10.54 -11.96
C SER A 160 -2.63 -10.75 -10.47
N TRP A 161 -3.62 -11.20 -9.70
CA TRP A 161 -3.40 -11.61 -8.31
C TRP A 161 -2.48 -12.83 -8.20
N ALA A 162 -2.53 -13.77 -9.14
CA ALA A 162 -1.60 -14.90 -9.19
C ALA A 162 -0.13 -14.43 -9.30
N GLN A 163 0.17 -13.47 -10.18
CA GLN A 163 1.51 -12.88 -10.30
C GLN A 163 1.89 -12.05 -9.06
N PHE A 164 0.92 -11.37 -8.45
CA PHE A 164 1.14 -10.69 -7.17
C PHE A 164 1.63 -11.71 -6.12
N MET A 165 0.97 -12.87 -6.02
CA MET A 165 1.35 -13.93 -5.08
C MET A 165 2.78 -14.44 -5.32
N GLU A 166 3.15 -14.70 -6.57
CA GLU A 166 4.52 -15.09 -6.93
C GLU A 166 5.53 -14.02 -6.48
N MET A 167 5.29 -12.76 -6.82
CA MET A 167 6.13 -11.63 -6.39
C MET A 167 6.24 -11.52 -4.87
N THR A 168 5.13 -11.66 -4.12
CA THR A 168 5.15 -11.55 -2.65
C THR A 168 6.03 -12.62 -2.01
N SER A 169 6.06 -13.84 -2.58
CA SER A 169 6.88 -14.93 -2.07
C SER A 169 8.37 -14.58 -2.15
N HIS A 170 8.81 -14.00 -3.27
CA HIS A 170 10.19 -13.56 -3.48
C HIS A 170 10.58 -12.40 -2.56
N VAL A 171 9.72 -11.38 -2.44
CA VAL A 171 9.99 -10.22 -1.59
C VAL A 171 10.04 -10.63 -0.11
N SER A 172 9.12 -11.47 0.33
CA SER A 172 9.08 -11.98 1.72
C SER A 172 10.34 -12.78 2.05
N ALA A 173 10.76 -13.72 1.18
CA ALA A 173 11.98 -14.49 1.38
C ALA A 173 13.24 -13.61 1.41
N ARG A 174 13.28 -12.53 0.63
CA ARG A 174 14.37 -11.55 0.68
C ARG A 174 14.34 -10.74 1.97
N HIS A 175 13.16 -10.31 2.41
CA HIS A 175 12.99 -9.54 3.64
C HIS A 175 13.46 -10.33 4.87
N SER A 176 13.00 -11.57 5.03
CA SER A 176 13.40 -12.44 6.15
C SER A 176 14.91 -12.66 6.20
N ARG A 177 15.58 -12.78 5.05
CA ARG A 177 17.05 -12.90 4.99
C ARG A 177 17.77 -11.64 5.46
N LEU A 178 17.25 -10.46 5.12
CA LEU A 178 17.85 -9.19 5.54
C LEU A 178 17.61 -8.89 7.03
N SER A 179 16.45 -9.28 7.57
CA SER A 179 16.13 -9.08 9.00
C SER A 179 16.86 -10.06 9.93
N LEU A 180 17.38 -11.19 9.41
CA LEU A 180 18.18 -12.16 10.16
C LEU A 180 19.69 -11.88 10.13
N GLN A 181 20.17 -10.90 9.33
CA GLN A 181 21.57 -10.52 9.38
C GLN A 181 21.83 -9.68 10.64
N PRO A 182 22.78 -10.06 11.52
CA PRO A 182 23.27 -9.17 12.57
C PRO A 182 23.70 -7.84 11.94
N PRO A 183 23.59 -6.70 12.63
CA PRO A 183 24.14 -5.45 12.12
C PRO A 183 25.61 -5.69 11.82
N LEU A 184 25.95 -5.85 10.53
CA LEU A 184 27.32 -6.03 10.11
C LEU A 184 28.07 -4.84 10.65
N TYR A 185 28.99 -5.10 11.58
CA TYR A 185 29.93 -4.13 12.09
C TYR A 185 30.46 -3.38 10.87
N ARG A 186 30.06 -2.11 10.77
CA ARG A 186 30.40 -1.24 9.65
C ARG A 186 31.90 -1.10 9.71
N SER A 187 32.62 -1.97 9.01
CA SER A 187 34.07 -2.01 9.02
C SER A 187 34.52 -0.62 8.59
N ALA A 188 35.09 0.11 9.54
CA ALA A 188 35.70 1.41 9.32
C ALA A 188 36.88 1.22 8.38
N ARG A 189 36.61 1.26 7.07
CA ARG A 189 37.63 1.38 6.04
C ARG A 189 37.56 2.79 5.46
N SER A 190 38.56 3.57 5.88
CA SER A 190 39.10 4.76 5.21
C SER A 190 38.18 5.98 5.15
N ALA A 191 38.27 6.81 6.19
CA ALA A 191 38.04 8.24 6.08
C ALA A 191 39.11 8.85 5.14
N ARG A 192 38.71 9.29 3.95
CA ARG A 192 39.41 10.34 3.21
C ARG A 192 38.61 11.62 3.36
N PRO A 193 39.19 12.74 3.82
CA PRO A 193 38.45 13.98 3.97
C PRO A 193 38.29 14.59 2.58
N ARG A 194 37.05 14.85 2.16
CA ARG A 194 36.77 15.67 0.97
C ARG A 194 36.07 16.94 1.43
N ARG A 195 36.76 18.07 1.21
CA ARG A 195 36.34 19.44 1.52
C ARG A 195 35.07 19.82 0.75
N SER A 196 34.16 20.47 1.49
CA SER A 196 33.16 21.50 1.16
C SER A 196 32.47 21.55 -0.21
N SER A 197 31.14 21.64 -0.19
CA SER A 197 30.41 22.85 -0.62
C SER A 197 28.97 22.79 -0.11
N ILE A 198 28.55 23.82 0.63
CA ILE A 198 27.15 24.06 1.01
C ILE A 198 26.43 24.53 -0.26
N LEU A 199 25.46 23.75 -0.72
CA LEU A 199 24.43 24.21 -1.64
C LEU A 199 23.11 24.23 -0.87
N VAL A 200 22.63 25.44 -0.60
CA VAL A 200 21.26 25.70 -0.20
C VAL A 200 20.38 25.29 -1.38
N VAL A 201 19.62 24.21 -1.23
CA VAL A 201 18.58 23.81 -2.18
C VAL A 201 17.23 24.11 -1.55
N THR A 202 16.51 25.01 -2.20
CA THR A 202 15.14 25.39 -1.90
C THR A 202 14.20 24.18 -2.01
N ALA A 203 13.36 24.01 -0.99
CA ALA A 203 12.40 22.92 -0.88
C ALA A 203 11.26 23.07 -1.90
N ALA A 204 11.23 22.18 -2.90
CA ALA A 204 10.06 21.96 -3.72
C ALA A 204 10.00 20.49 -4.19
N SER A 205 9.06 19.76 -3.56
CA SER A 205 8.29 18.64 -4.12
C SER A 205 9.02 17.52 -4.89
N ILE A 206 9.61 16.57 -4.16
CA ILE A 206 9.85 15.20 -4.66
C ILE A 206 9.56 14.21 -3.53
N VAL A 207 8.28 14.02 -3.17
CA VAL A 207 7.88 13.02 -2.16
C VAL A 207 7.41 11.71 -2.84
N GLY A 208 6.86 11.78 -4.06
CA GLY A 208 6.19 10.64 -4.70
C GLY A 208 7.07 9.62 -5.44
N ALA A 209 8.19 10.04 -6.03
CA ALA A 209 8.95 9.20 -6.97
C ALA A 209 9.93 8.21 -6.30
N CYS A 210 10.32 8.45 -5.05
CA CYS A 210 11.33 7.64 -4.35
C CYS A 210 10.78 6.36 -3.70
N VAL A 211 9.46 6.29 -3.46
CA VAL A 211 8.84 5.28 -2.59
C VAL A 211 8.59 3.94 -3.31
N VAL A 212 8.12 3.98 -4.56
CA VAL A 212 7.81 2.74 -5.33
C VAL A 212 9.05 2.19 -6.04
N GLY A 213 9.94 3.07 -6.55
CA GLY A 213 11.10 2.67 -7.33
C GLY A 213 12.17 1.86 -6.56
N ARG A 214 12.28 2.05 -5.24
CA ARG A 214 13.29 1.35 -4.41
C ARG A 214 12.91 -0.08 -4.02
N MET A 215 11.64 -0.47 -4.12
CA MET A 215 11.22 -1.85 -3.87
C MET A 215 11.39 -2.76 -5.08
N PHE A 216 11.33 -2.22 -6.31
CA PHE A 216 11.19 -3.01 -7.54
C PHE A 216 12.27 -2.76 -8.60
N LYS A 217 13.25 -1.86 -8.39
CA LYS A 217 14.43 -1.76 -9.25
C LYS A 217 15.52 -2.72 -8.80
N GLY A 218 15.59 -3.85 -9.49
CA GLY A 218 16.63 -4.85 -9.34
C GLY A 218 16.65 -5.85 -10.50
N HIS A 219 16.53 -5.35 -11.73
CA HIS A 219 16.99 -6.00 -12.96
C HIS A 219 17.78 -4.96 -13.75
#